data_AF-A0A845HTK4-F1
#
_entry.id   AF-A0A845HTK4-F1
#
_cell.length_a   1.000
_cell.length_b   1.000
_cell.length_c   1.000
_cell.angle_alpha   90.00
_cell.angle_beta   90.00
_cell.angle_gamma   90.00
#
_symmetry.space_group_name_H-M   'P 1'
#
loop_
_entity.id
_entity.type
_entity.pdbx_description
1 polymer ?
#
loop_
_entity_poly.entity_id
_entity_poly.type
_entity_poly.pdbx_seq_one_letter_code
_entity_poly.pdbx_strand_id
1 'polypeptide(L)'
;MSKMEQHLDATLEQILELARWAPSGDNTQPWRFEILDARRLIVHGHDTRDHCVYDLDGHPSQMSIGALLETMAIAASAHQLEMQATRHCEAPESRPTLTVEFTPAPLREPDPLADAILPRSVQRRALSRRPLTPA
;
A
#
# COMPACT_ATOMS: atom_id res chain seq x y z
N MET A 1 -4.09 32.95 8.15
CA MET A 1 -2.85 32.19 8.44
C MET A 1 -2.59 31.31 7.23
N SER A 2 -1.54 31.61 6.47
CA SER A 2 -1.28 31.03 5.15
C SER A 2 -1.11 29.52 5.25
N LYS A 3 -1.99 28.77 4.58
CA LYS A 3 -1.86 27.33 4.40
C LYS A 3 -0.69 27.16 3.44
N MET A 4 0.49 26.85 3.99
CA MET A 4 1.65 26.47 3.18
C MET A 4 1.20 25.25 2.37
N GLU A 5 0.98 25.42 1.08
CA GLU A 5 0.83 24.28 0.17
C GLU A 5 2.16 23.56 0.19
N GLN A 6 2.29 22.55 1.05
CA GLN A 6 3.39 21.62 0.96
C GLN A 6 3.18 20.86 -0.35
N HIS A 7 3.98 21.23 -1.35
CA HIS A 7 4.00 20.51 -2.60
C HIS A 7 4.63 19.14 -2.34
N LEU A 8 3.84 18.09 -2.55
CA LEU A 8 4.32 16.72 -2.45
C LEU A 8 5.36 16.48 -3.56
N ASP A 9 6.43 15.74 -3.25
CA ASP A 9 7.38 15.31 -4.27
C ASP A 9 6.65 14.50 -5.35
N ALA A 10 6.84 14.85 -6.62
CA ALA A 10 6.07 14.27 -7.72
C ALA A 10 6.25 12.74 -7.84
N THR A 11 7.44 12.21 -7.53
CA THR A 11 7.67 10.76 -7.52
C THR A 11 6.92 10.11 -6.37
N LEU A 12 6.98 10.70 -5.17
CA LEU A 12 6.25 10.18 -4.02
C LEU A 12 4.72 10.23 -4.26
N GLU A 13 4.21 11.30 -4.86
CA GLU A 13 2.79 11.40 -5.24
C GLU A 13 2.37 10.25 -6.17
N GLN A 14 3.15 9.97 -7.23
CA GLN A 14 2.88 8.88 -8.16
C GLN A 14 2.88 7.50 -7.47
N ILE A 15 3.85 7.26 -6.57
CA ILE A 15 3.90 6.02 -5.80
C ILE A 15 2.65 5.87 -4.93
N LEU A 16 2.22 6.93 -4.23
CA LEU A 16 1.04 6.88 -3.36
C LEU A 16 -0.27 6.75 -4.14
N GLU A 17 -0.36 7.38 -5.32
CA GLU A 17 -1.50 7.23 -6.24
C GLU A 17 -1.66 5.80 -6.75
N LEU A 18 -0.57 5.05 -6.92
CA LEU A 18 -0.63 3.62 -7.25
C LEU A 18 -0.86 2.76 -6.00
N ALA A 19 -0.18 3.04 -4.89
CA ALA A 19 -0.30 2.28 -3.65
C ALA A 19 -1.73 2.23 -3.12
N ARG A 20 -2.49 3.33 -3.24
CA ARG A 20 -3.90 3.40 -2.81
C ARG A 20 -4.84 2.44 -3.54
N TRP A 21 -4.43 1.86 -4.68
CA TRP A 21 -5.21 0.84 -5.38
C TRP A 21 -5.16 -0.52 -4.69
N ALA A 22 -4.30 -0.71 -3.68
CA ALA A 22 -4.23 -1.94 -2.90
C ALA A 22 -5.63 -2.40 -2.42
N PRO A 23 -5.92 -3.71 -2.48
CA PRO A 23 -7.20 -4.22 -2.03
C PRO A 23 -7.33 -4.08 -0.52
N SER A 24 -8.56 -3.87 -0.05
CA SER A 24 -8.89 -3.89 1.38
C SER A 24 -10.26 -4.50 1.62
N GLY A 25 -10.47 -5.07 2.81
CA GLY A 25 -11.76 -5.59 3.24
C GLY A 25 -12.84 -4.51 3.15
N ASP A 26 -13.96 -4.82 2.48
CA ASP A 26 -15.05 -3.88 2.18
C ASP A 26 -14.60 -2.53 1.58
N ASN A 27 -13.44 -2.52 0.92
CA ASN A 27 -12.79 -1.32 0.37
C ASN A 27 -12.56 -0.19 1.40
N THR A 28 -12.43 -0.54 2.69
CA THR A 28 -12.29 0.39 3.81
C THR A 28 -11.03 1.25 3.76
N GLN A 29 -9.98 0.78 3.06
CA GLN A 29 -8.67 1.47 2.96
C GLN A 29 -8.17 1.91 4.35
N PRO A 30 -7.85 0.95 5.25
CA PRO A 30 -7.59 1.19 6.68
C PRO A 30 -6.22 1.85 6.97
N TRP A 31 -5.81 2.83 6.15
CA TRP A 31 -4.53 3.48 6.21
C TRP A 31 -4.63 5.00 6.06
N ARG A 32 -3.67 5.71 6.64
CA ARG A 32 -3.40 7.13 6.42
C ARG A 32 -1.91 7.33 6.21
N PHE A 33 -1.54 8.25 5.34
CA PHE A 33 -0.15 8.62 5.11
C PHE A 33 0.17 9.92 5.84
N GLU A 34 1.27 9.91 6.58
CA GLU A 34 1.93 11.10 7.10
C GLU A 34 3.23 11.26 6.32
N ILE A 35 3.33 12.32 5.53
CA ILE A 35 4.51 12.58 4.70
C ILE A 35 5.57 13.26 5.55
N LEU A 36 6.75 12.66 5.67
CA LEU A 36 7.87 13.23 6.41
C LEU A 36 8.75 14.07 5.48
N ASP A 37 9.05 13.54 4.29
CA ASP A 37 9.79 14.21 3.22
C ASP A 37 9.60 13.47 1.88
N ALA A 38 10.40 13.80 0.87
CA ALA A 38 10.31 13.23 -0.47
C ALA A 38 10.54 11.71 -0.54
N ARG A 39 11.17 11.11 0.47
CA ARG A 39 11.56 9.69 0.45
C ARG A 39 11.17 8.94 1.73
N ARG A 40 10.46 9.58 2.65
CA ARG A 40 10.04 8.97 3.91
C ARG A 40 8.62 9.36 4.28
N LEU A 41 7.88 8.39 4.79
CA LEU A 41 6.52 8.59 5.30
C LEU A 41 6.23 7.62 6.45
N ILE A 42 5.16 7.90 7.18
CA ILE A 42 4.56 7.00 8.15
C ILE A 42 3.22 6.52 7.61
N VAL A 43 3.03 5.19 7.61
CA VAL A 43 1.73 4.56 7.38
C VAL A 43 1.08 4.33 8.72
N HIS A 44 -0.03 5.04 8.97
CA HIS A 44 -0.89 4.85 10.12
C HIS A 44 -2.04 3.92 9.75
N GLY A 45 -1.93 2.66 10.17
CA GLY A 45 -3.02 1.70 10.08
C GLY A 45 -4.05 1.88 11.19
N HIS A 46 -5.29 1.53 10.91
CA HIS A 46 -6.35 1.40 11.92
C HIS A 46 -7.25 0.25 11.48
N ASP A 47 -7.44 -0.75 12.34
CA ASP A 47 -8.37 -1.81 11.98
C ASP A 47 -9.83 -1.44 12.25
N THR A 48 -10.71 -2.34 11.82
CA THR A 48 -12.16 -2.19 11.88
C THR A 48 -12.79 -3.20 12.85
N ARG A 49 -11.99 -3.84 13.72
CA ARG A 49 -12.41 -5.00 14.54
C ARG A 49 -13.60 -4.69 15.47
N ASP A 50 -13.73 -3.44 15.89
CA ASP A 50 -14.79 -3.01 16.81
C ASP A 50 -16.17 -2.89 16.14
N HIS A 51 -16.23 -2.78 14.81
CA HIS A 51 -17.46 -2.50 14.09
C HIS A 51 -17.68 -3.35 12.82
N CYS A 52 -16.69 -4.14 12.42
CA CYS A 52 -16.75 -5.01 11.24
C CYS A 52 -16.66 -6.47 11.66
N VAL A 53 -17.78 -7.20 11.56
CA VAL A 53 -17.84 -8.64 11.85
C VAL A 53 -16.87 -9.45 11.01
N TYR A 54 -16.52 -8.96 9.81
CA TYR A 54 -15.59 -9.63 8.92
C TYR A 54 -14.12 -9.39 9.28
N ASP A 55 -13.80 -8.42 10.13
CA ASP A 55 -12.44 -8.08 10.55
C ASP A 55 -12.09 -8.76 11.88
N LEU A 56 -12.16 -10.10 11.88
CA LEU A 56 -11.89 -10.92 13.05
C LEU A 56 -10.46 -10.65 13.56
N ASP A 57 -10.38 -10.17 14.80
CA ASP A 57 -9.15 -9.77 15.49
C ASP A 57 -8.30 -8.71 14.74
N GLY A 58 -8.89 -8.00 13.78
CA GLY A 58 -8.18 -7.02 12.95
C GLY A 58 -7.30 -7.62 11.85
N HIS A 59 -7.30 -8.94 11.65
CA HIS A 59 -6.41 -9.60 10.69
C HIS A 59 -6.65 -9.14 9.23
N PRO A 60 -7.89 -9.07 8.72
CA PRO A 60 -8.16 -8.49 7.41
C PRO A 60 -7.64 -7.07 7.22
N SER A 61 -7.76 -6.21 8.24
CA SER A 61 -7.17 -4.87 8.19
C SER A 61 -5.64 -4.93 8.11
N GLN A 62 -4.99 -5.77 8.91
CA GLN A 62 -3.53 -5.97 8.83
C GLN A 62 -3.08 -6.51 7.48
N MET A 63 -3.80 -7.48 6.90
CA MET A 63 -3.54 -7.98 5.54
C MET A 63 -3.70 -6.88 4.49
N SER A 64 -4.69 -6.00 4.65
CA SER A 64 -4.90 -4.86 3.75
C SER A 64 -3.72 -3.89 3.80
N ILE A 65 -3.14 -3.66 4.98
CA ILE A 65 -1.91 -2.85 5.13
C ILE A 65 -0.71 -3.54 4.49
N GLY A 66 -0.58 -4.86 4.64
CA GLY A 66 0.45 -5.63 3.91
C GLY A 66 0.32 -5.49 2.39
N ALA A 67 -0.91 -5.59 1.87
CA ALA A 67 -1.19 -5.42 0.45
C ALA A 67 -0.88 -3.98 -0.03
N LEU A 68 -1.13 -2.97 0.80
CA LEU A 68 -0.71 -1.59 0.56
C LEU A 68 0.81 -1.48 0.43
N LEU A 69 1.57 -2.02 1.39
CA LEU A 69 3.03 -1.95 1.40
C LEU A 69 3.63 -2.65 0.18
N GLU A 70 3.10 -3.83 -0.19
CA GLU A 70 3.54 -4.54 -1.39
C GLU A 70 3.24 -3.74 -2.67
N THR A 71 2.02 -3.21 -2.80
CA THR A 71 1.65 -2.37 -3.96
C THR A 71 2.53 -1.12 -4.04
N MET A 72 2.87 -0.54 -2.89
CA MET A 72 3.78 0.61 -2.80
C MET A 72 5.21 0.26 -3.24
N ALA A 73 5.72 -0.91 -2.85
CA ALA A 73 7.04 -1.39 -3.27
C ALA A 73 7.10 -1.67 -4.79
N ILE A 74 6.05 -2.30 -5.34
CA ILE A 74 5.90 -2.51 -6.79
C ILE A 74 5.88 -1.15 -7.51
N ALA A 75 5.09 -0.18 -7.06
CA ALA A 75 5.05 1.15 -7.64
C ALA A 75 6.40 1.88 -7.57
N ALA A 76 7.10 1.80 -6.43
CA ALA A 76 8.41 2.43 -6.24
C ALA A 76 9.48 1.88 -7.20
N SER A 77 9.41 0.59 -7.54
CA SER A 77 10.37 -0.02 -8.47
C SER A 77 10.37 0.62 -9.87
N ALA A 78 9.22 1.13 -10.34
CA ALA A 78 9.10 1.85 -11.61
C ALA A 78 9.86 3.19 -11.62
N HIS A 79 10.24 3.67 -10.43
CA HIS A 79 11.04 4.88 -10.24
C HIS A 79 12.49 4.57 -9.83
N GLN A 80 12.95 3.33 -10.00
CA GLN A 80 14.28 2.88 -9.56
C GLN A 80 14.51 3.15 -8.07
N LEU A 81 13.47 2.95 -7.26
CA LEU A 81 13.52 3.05 -5.81
C LEU A 81 13.29 1.67 -5.19
N GLU A 82 14.04 1.38 -4.13
CA GLU A 82 13.77 0.29 -3.22
C GLU A 82 12.98 0.82 -2.02
N MET A 83 11.95 0.09 -1.60
CA MET A 83 11.14 0.44 -0.44
C MET A 83 11.50 -0.47 0.73
N GLN A 84 11.77 0.12 1.89
CA GLN A 84 11.85 -0.59 3.16
C GLN A 84 10.73 -0.10 4.07
N ALA A 85 10.00 -1.03 4.68
CA ALA A 85 9.05 -0.75 5.74
C ALA A 85 9.57 -1.30 7.08
N THR A 86 9.38 -0.54 8.15
CA THR A 86 9.72 -0.96 9.52
C THR A 86 8.53 -0.67 10.43
N ARG A 87 8.01 -1.72 11.07
CA ARG A 87 6.89 -1.61 12.03
C ARG A 87 7.40 -1.05 13.36
N HIS A 88 6.64 -0.13 13.95
CA HIS A 88 6.85 0.35 15.32
C HIS A 88 6.34 -0.74 16.27
N CYS A 89 7.22 -1.41 17.00
CA CYS A 89 6.87 -2.56 17.85
C CYS A 89 5.97 -2.17 19.03
N GLU A 90 6.14 -0.95 19.52
CA GLU A 90 5.36 -0.32 20.58
C GLU A 90 3.97 0.14 20.14
N ALA A 91 3.72 0.24 18.83
CA ALA A 91 2.41 0.62 18.32
C ALA A 91 1.39 -0.50 18.59
N PRO A 92 0.19 -0.15 19.11
CA PRO A 92 -0.88 -1.12 19.34
C PRO A 92 -1.19 -1.93 18.08
N GLU A 93 -1.56 -3.19 18.25
CA GLU A 93 -1.93 -4.05 17.13
C GLU A 93 -3.11 -3.48 16.33
N SER A 94 -4.05 -2.81 17.00
CA SER A 94 -5.20 -2.17 16.35
C SER A 94 -4.88 -0.87 15.61
N ARG A 95 -3.69 -0.33 15.82
CA ARG A 95 -3.21 0.91 15.21
C ARG A 95 -1.77 0.74 14.73
N PRO A 96 -1.50 -0.24 13.84
CA PRO A 96 -0.14 -0.54 13.43
C PRO A 96 0.45 0.69 12.73
N THR A 97 1.63 1.10 13.17
CA THR A 97 2.34 2.25 12.63
C THR A 97 3.63 1.76 12.00
N LEU A 98 3.91 2.18 10.78
CA LEU A 98 5.10 1.77 10.04
C LEU A 98 5.82 2.98 9.45
N THR A 99 7.13 3.04 9.63
CA THR A 99 7.97 3.94 8.84
C THR A 99 8.26 3.27 7.50
N VAL A 100 8.08 4.02 6.42
CA VAL A 100 8.45 3.61 5.07
C VAL A 100 9.51 4.56 4.53
N GLU A 101 10.58 3.98 3.98
CA GLU A 101 11.71 4.71 3.41
C GLU A 101 11.98 4.21 1.99
N PHE A 102 12.30 5.15 1.09
CA PHE A 102 12.66 4.87 -0.29
C PHE A 102 14.12 5.22 -0.54
N THR A 103 14.90 4.25 -1.00
CA THR A 103 16.32 4.44 -1.33
C THR A 103 16.56 4.30 -2.84
N PRO A 104 17.48 5.07 -3.45
CA PRO A 104 17.84 4.90 -4.84
C PRO A 104 18.38 3.49 -5.13
N ALA A 105 17.80 2.84 -6.14
CA ALA A 105 18.15 1.52 -6.64
C ALA A 105 18.27 1.57 -8.18
N PRO A 106 19.31 2.21 -8.74
CA PRO A 106 19.40 2.55 -10.17
C PRO A 106 19.47 1.33 -11.11
N LEU A 107 19.83 0.16 -10.60
CA LEU A 107 19.89 -1.09 -11.36
C LEU A 107 18.61 -1.93 -11.22
N ARG A 108 17.62 -1.43 -10.49
CA ARG A 108 16.35 -2.12 -10.29
C ARG A 108 15.46 -1.90 -11.51
N GLU A 109 15.11 -3.01 -12.16
CA GLU A 109 14.05 -3.01 -13.17
C GLU A 109 12.69 -2.83 -12.49
N PRO A 110 11.70 -2.21 -13.17
CA PRO A 110 10.33 -2.19 -12.71
C PRO A 110 9.83 -3.62 -12.45
N ASP A 111 9.10 -3.80 -11.36
CA ASP A 111 8.49 -5.06 -11.02
C ASP A 111 7.53 -5.49 -12.14
N PRO A 112 7.54 -6.77 -12.58
CA PRO A 112 6.70 -7.25 -13.66
C PRO A 112 5.19 -7.10 -13.40
N LEU A 113 4.78 -6.87 -12.14
CA LEU A 113 3.39 -6.62 -11.76
C LEU A 113 3.00 -5.14 -11.71
N ALA A 114 3.90 -4.20 -12.04
CA ALA A 114 3.61 -2.76 -12.01
C ALA A 114 2.40 -2.41 -12.89
N ASP A 115 2.37 -2.93 -14.11
CA ASP A 115 1.27 -2.72 -15.05
C ASP A 115 -0.04 -3.40 -14.61
N ALA A 116 0.01 -4.30 -13.62
CA ALA A 116 -1.16 -4.99 -13.09
C ALA A 116 -1.87 -4.21 -11.96
N ILE A 117 -1.25 -3.16 -11.39
CA ILE A 117 -1.82 -2.42 -10.25
C ILE A 117 -3.20 -1.83 -10.59
N LEU A 118 -3.28 -1.10 -11.72
CA LEU A 118 -4.49 -0.41 -12.17
C LEU A 118 -5.57 -1.33 -12.76
N PRO A 119 -5.27 -2.30 -13.64
CA PRO A 119 -6.29 -3.16 -14.22
C PRO A 119 -6.80 -4.25 -13.24
N ARG A 120 -6.07 -4.55 -12.17
CA ARG A 120 -6.54 -5.48 -11.14
C ARG A 120 -7.88 -5.02 -10.56
N SER A 121 -8.82 -5.93 -10.49
CA SER A 121 -10.12 -5.71 -9.87
C SER A 121 -10.65 -6.98 -9.22
N VAL A 122 -11.59 -6.81 -8.29
CA VAL A 122 -12.29 -7.95 -7.67
C VAL A 122 -13.34 -8.48 -8.63
N GLN A 123 -13.14 -9.69 -9.15
CA GLN A 123 -14.13 -10.41 -9.94
C GLN A 123 -14.95 -11.36 -9.06
N ARG A 124 -16.24 -11.08 -8.90
CA ARG A 124 -17.17 -11.90 -8.09
C ARG A 124 -18.11 -12.78 -8.93
N ARG A 125 -18.04 -12.68 -10.26
CA ARG A 125 -18.79 -13.56 -11.17
C ARG A 125 -18.14 -14.93 -11.25
N ALA A 126 -18.94 -15.95 -11.57
CA ALA A 126 -18.42 -17.28 -11.86
C ALA A 126 -17.38 -17.21 -12.98
N LEU A 127 -16.17 -17.68 -12.69
CA LEU A 127 -15.09 -17.80 -13.66
C LEU A 127 -15.19 -19.13 -14.41
N SER A 128 -14.60 -19.18 -15.62
CA SER A 128 -14.52 -20.41 -16.40
C SER A 128 -13.70 -21.47 -15.66
N ARG A 129 -14.12 -22.73 -15.76
CA ARG A 129 -13.37 -23.89 -15.26
C ARG A 129 -12.26 -24.34 -16.22
N ARG A 130 -12.09 -23.64 -17.35
CA ARG A 130 -11.00 -23.91 -18.30
C ARG A 130 -9.65 -23.69 -17.59
N PRO A 131 -8.72 -24.66 -17.64
CA PRO A 131 -7.38 -24.48 -17.08
C PRO A 131 -6.67 -23.26 -17.70
N LEU A 132 -5.87 -22.58 -16.87
CA LEU A 132 -4.98 -21.52 -17.35
C LEU A 132 -3.90 -22.12 -18.25
N THR A 133 -3.54 -21.41 -19.31
CA THR A 133 -2.32 -21.71 -20.06
C THR A 133 -1.10 -21.32 -19.23
N PRO A 134 0.02 -22.05 -19.32
CA PRO A 134 1.28 -21.59 -18.72
C PRO A 134 1.63 -20.17 -19.19
N ALA A 135 2.27 -19.41 -18.31
CA ALA A 135 2.85 -18.11 -18.63
C ALA A 135 4.09 -18.27 -19.51
#